data_AF-A0AA41VY38-F1
#
_entry.id   AF-A0AA41VY38-F1
#
_cell.length_a   1.000
_cell.length_b   1.000
_cell.length_c   1.000
_cell.angle_alpha   90.00
_cell.angle_beta   90.00
_cell.angle_gamma   90.00
#
_symmetry.space_group_name_H-M   'P 1'
#
loop_
_entity.id
_entity.type
_entity.pdbx_description
1 polymer ?
#
loop_
_entity_poly.entity_id
_entity_poly.type
_entity_poly.pdbx_seq_one_letter_code
_entity_poly.pdbx_strand_id
1 'polypeptide(L)'
;MWCHVRMVYFPMSYLYGKRFVGPISPIILSLRKELFTVPYDDVDWNSARNLCAKEDLFYPHPLAQKILWATLHKVVEPILQRWPAKRLREKALNTTMEHIHYEDENSQYICLGAVNKVYGR
;
A
#
# COMPACT_ATOMS: atom_id res chain seq x y z
N MET A 1 7.63 11.89 -10.99
CA MET A 1 6.31 11.72 -10.33
C MET A 1 5.82 13.07 -9.88
N TRP A 2 4.53 13.39 -10.01
CA TRP A 2 3.95 14.61 -9.42
C TRP A 2 4.08 14.60 -7.89
N CYS A 3 4.25 15.78 -7.27
CA CYS A 3 4.51 15.89 -5.83
C CYS A 3 3.40 15.25 -4.99
N HIS A 4 2.12 15.58 -5.25
CA HIS A 4 0.99 15.00 -4.51
C HIS A 4 0.98 13.47 -4.55
N VAL A 5 1.20 12.88 -5.74
CA VAL A 5 1.26 11.43 -5.90
C VAL A 5 2.42 10.87 -5.08
N ARG A 6 3.63 11.41 -5.25
CA ARG A 6 4.82 10.94 -4.52
C ARG A 6 4.60 10.99 -3.00
N MET A 7 4.06 12.10 -2.50
CA MET A 7 3.85 12.32 -1.07
C MET A 7 2.81 11.35 -0.49
N VAL A 8 1.80 10.94 -1.24
CA VAL A 8 0.85 9.91 -0.78
C VAL A 8 1.46 8.51 -0.83
N TYR A 9 2.20 8.19 -1.89
CA TYR A 9 2.76 6.84 -2.08
C TYR A 9 3.94 6.53 -1.15
N PHE A 10 4.67 7.52 -0.64
CA PHE A 10 5.77 7.27 0.31
C PHE A 10 5.30 6.52 1.57
N PRO A 11 4.40 7.07 2.39
CA PRO A 11 3.97 6.40 3.61
C PRO A 11 3.10 5.15 3.31
N MET A 12 2.31 5.15 2.23
CA MET A 12 1.63 3.92 1.77
C MET A 12 2.63 2.79 1.46
N SER A 13 3.74 3.10 0.78
CA SER A 13 4.76 2.10 0.44
C SER A 13 5.49 1.59 1.68
N TYR A 14 5.69 2.46 2.69
CA TYR A 14 6.26 2.06 3.98
C TYR A 14 5.37 1.04 4.70
N LEU A 15 4.07 1.34 4.85
CA LEU A 15 3.10 0.44 5.49
C LEU A 15 2.98 -0.89 4.73
N TYR A 16 2.92 -0.83 3.40
CA TYR A 16 2.91 -2.03 2.56
C TYR A 16 4.17 -2.88 2.75
N GLY A 17 5.35 -2.25 2.72
CA GLY A 17 6.63 -2.95 2.87
C GLY A 17 6.83 -3.53 4.28
N LYS A 18 6.30 -2.88 5.31
CA LYS A 18 6.27 -3.40 6.69
C LYS A 18 5.23 -4.49 6.92
N ARG A 19 4.26 -4.66 6.00
CA ARG A 19 3.08 -5.52 6.20
C ARG A 19 2.33 -5.16 7.48
N PHE A 20 2.18 -3.86 7.74
CA PHE A 20 1.51 -3.37 8.94
C PHE A 20 0.04 -3.81 8.96
N VAL A 21 -0.37 -4.44 10.06
CA VAL A 21 -1.75 -4.87 10.30
C VAL A 21 -2.13 -4.46 11.72
N GLY A 22 -3.26 -3.76 11.85
CA GLY A 22 -3.80 -3.36 13.16
C GLY A 22 -4.39 -4.55 13.94
N PRO A 23 -4.71 -4.35 15.23
CA PRO A 23 -5.29 -5.40 16.07
C PRO A 23 -6.68 -5.80 15.57
N ILE A 24 -6.96 -7.11 15.52
CA ILE A 24 -8.28 -7.64 15.15
C ILE A 24 -9.24 -7.42 16.31
N SER A 25 -10.05 -6.37 16.22
CA SER A 25 -11.08 -6.04 17.23
C SER A 25 -12.45 -6.63 16.85
N PRO A 26 -13.42 -6.68 17.78
CA PRO A 26 -14.79 -7.08 17.47
C PRO A 26 -15.43 -6.23 16.36
N ILE A 27 -15.08 -4.94 16.29
CA ILE A 27 -15.52 -4.04 15.21
C ILE A 27 -14.96 -4.51 13.86
N ILE A 28 -13.68 -4.89 13.79
CA ILE A 28 -13.09 -5.43 12.55
C ILE A 28 -13.80 -6.72 12.12
N LEU A 29 -14.10 -7.61 13.07
CA LEU A 29 -14.84 -8.84 12.77
C LEU A 29 -16.26 -8.56 12.27
N SER A 30 -16.93 -7.53 12.79
CA SER A 30 -18.23 -7.07 12.30
C SER A 30 -18.12 -6.52 10.87
N LEU A 31 -17.15 -5.63 10.63
CA LEU A 31 -16.91 -5.03 9.31
C LEU A 31 -16.62 -6.08 8.24
N ARG A 32 -15.90 -7.16 8.57
CA ARG A 32 -15.64 -8.28 7.65
C ARG A 32 -16.92 -9.01 7.20
N LYS A 33 -18.00 -8.95 7.98
CA LYS A 33 -19.29 -9.54 7.62
C LYS A 33 -20.17 -8.56 6.83
N GLU A 34 -20.01 -7.26 7.08
CA GLU A 34 -20.83 -6.21 6.48
C GLU A 34 -20.31 -5.76 5.10
N LEU A 35 -18.98 -5.64 4.95
CA LEU A 35 -18.37 -5.05 3.75
C LEU A 35 -18.23 -6.02 2.58
N PHE A 36 -18.28 -7.33 2.82
CA PHE A 36 -18.06 -8.35 1.80
C PHE A 36 -19.34 -9.13 1.53
N THR A 37 -19.60 -9.40 0.25
CA THR A 37 -20.77 -10.17 -0.19
C THR A 37 -20.58 -11.69 -0.04
N VAL A 38 -19.34 -12.12 0.16
CA VAL A 38 -18.94 -13.51 0.42
C VAL A 38 -18.29 -13.62 1.80
N PRO A 39 -18.26 -14.81 2.43
CA PRO A 39 -17.53 -14.99 3.67
C PRO A 39 -16.08 -14.51 3.53
N TYR A 40 -15.59 -13.74 4.50
CA TYR A 40 -14.28 -13.10 4.44
C TYR A 40 -13.12 -14.08 4.15
N ASP A 41 -13.23 -15.29 4.69
CA ASP A 41 -12.21 -16.33 4.53
C ASP A 41 -12.21 -16.98 3.13
N ASP A 42 -13.31 -16.83 2.38
CA ASP A 42 -13.47 -17.33 1.00
C ASP A 42 -13.08 -16.29 -0.05
N VAL A 43 -12.69 -15.07 0.36
CA VAL A 43 -12.27 -14.01 -0.57
C VAL A 43 -10.94 -14.37 -1.23
N ASP A 44 -10.95 -14.51 -2.56
CA ASP A 44 -9.72 -14.63 -3.33
C ASP A 44 -9.02 -13.26 -3.48
N TRP A 45 -8.13 -12.96 -2.54
CA TRP A 45 -7.32 -11.74 -2.56
C TRP A 45 -6.40 -11.64 -3.79
N ASN A 46 -6.09 -12.74 -4.48
CA ASN A 46 -5.26 -12.69 -5.68
C ASN A 46 -6.00 -12.13 -6.90
N SER A 47 -7.26 -12.51 -7.07
CA SER A 47 -8.12 -11.96 -8.14
C SER A 47 -8.56 -10.53 -7.80
N ALA A 48 -8.84 -10.24 -6.52
CA ALA A 48 -9.29 -8.92 -6.05
C ALA A 48 -8.36 -7.75 -6.41
N ARG A 49 -7.05 -7.99 -6.59
CA ARG A 49 -6.06 -6.94 -6.93
C ARG A 49 -6.38 -6.14 -8.20
N ASN A 50 -7.09 -6.73 -9.15
CA ASN A 50 -7.43 -6.09 -10.41
C ASN A 50 -8.94 -5.80 -10.53
N LEU A 51 -9.71 -6.04 -9.46
CA LEU A 51 -11.14 -5.74 -9.43
C LEU A 51 -11.36 -4.29 -8.99
N CYS A 52 -12.12 -3.58 -9.80
CA CYS A 52 -12.62 -2.23 -9.51
C CYS A 52 -14.01 -2.13 -10.15
N ALA A 53 -14.95 -1.48 -9.48
CA ALA A 53 -16.27 -1.22 -10.05
C ALA A 53 -16.09 -0.42 -11.36
N LYS A 54 -16.87 -0.76 -12.39
CA LYS A 54 -16.69 -0.16 -13.72
C LYS A 54 -17.03 1.33 -13.69
N GLU A 55 -17.98 1.68 -12.83
CA GLU A 55 -18.49 3.02 -12.59
C GLU A 55 -17.42 3.93 -11.94
N ASP A 56 -16.53 3.37 -11.12
CA ASP A 56 -15.46 4.10 -10.43
C ASP A 56 -14.13 4.09 -11.23
N LEU A 57 -14.04 3.27 -12.27
CA LEU A 57 -12.82 3.09 -13.06
C LEU A 57 -12.63 4.21 -14.09
N PHE A 58 -12.21 5.37 -13.63
CA PHE A 58 -11.97 6.53 -14.50
C PHE A 58 -10.80 6.32 -15.47
N TYR A 59 -9.73 5.64 -15.03
CA TYR A 59 -8.56 5.33 -15.86
C TYR A 59 -8.31 3.81 -15.89
N PRO A 60 -8.69 3.11 -16.98
CA PRO A 60 -8.45 1.67 -17.08
C PRO A 60 -6.95 1.37 -17.24
N HIS A 61 -6.47 0.36 -16.53
CA HIS A 61 -5.06 -0.04 -16.61
C HIS A 61 -4.72 -0.69 -17.95
N PRO A 62 -3.70 -0.19 -18.68
CA PRO A 62 -3.23 -0.81 -19.91
C PRO A 62 -2.60 -2.18 -19.64
N LEU A 63 -2.53 -3.03 -20.67
CA LEU A 63 -2.01 -4.39 -20.56
C LEU A 63 -0.59 -4.43 -20.00
N ALA A 64 0.28 -3.51 -20.43
CA ALA A 64 1.65 -3.39 -19.94
C ALA A 64 1.71 -3.16 -18.42
N GLN A 65 0.83 -2.32 -17.88
CA GLN A 65 0.74 -2.05 -16.44
C GLN A 65 0.26 -3.28 -15.67
N LYS A 66 -0.72 -4.01 -16.21
CA LYS A 66 -1.20 -5.27 -15.61
C LYS A 66 -0.09 -6.33 -15.55
N ILE A 67 0.69 -6.47 -16.62
CA ILE A 67 1.83 -7.40 -16.68
C ILE A 67 2.89 -6.98 -15.66
N LEU A 68 3.25 -5.70 -15.63
CA LEU A 68 4.24 -5.17 -14.69
C LEU A 68 3.84 -5.47 -13.24
N TRP A 69 2.60 -5.16 -12.85
CA TRP A 69 2.10 -5.43 -11.50
C TRP A 69 2.03 -6.92 -11.17
N ALA A 70 1.63 -7.76 -12.13
CA ALA A 70 1.63 -9.20 -11.95
C ALA A 70 3.05 -9.74 -11.69
N THR A 71 4.05 -9.26 -12.42
CA THR A 71 5.46 -9.64 -12.24
C THR A 71 5.99 -9.15 -10.89
N LEU A 72 5.73 -7.89 -10.54
CA LEU A 72 6.15 -7.34 -9.24
C LEU A 72 5.56 -8.15 -8.08
N HIS A 73 4.28 -8.51 -8.17
CA HIS A 73 3.61 -9.24 -7.10
C HIS A 73 3.97 -10.73 -7.04
N LYS A 74 4.01 -11.43 -8.18
CA LYS A 74 4.21 -12.89 -8.18
C LYS A 74 5.69 -13.29 -8.12
N VAL A 75 6.60 -12.43 -8.57
CA VAL A 75 8.03 -12.75 -8.68
C VAL A 75 8.85 -11.91 -7.71
N VAL A 76 8.77 -10.58 -7.81
CA VAL A 76 9.67 -9.69 -7.05
C VAL A 76 9.33 -9.70 -5.56
N GLU A 77 8.05 -9.66 -5.20
CA GLU A 77 7.61 -9.61 -3.81
C GLU A 77 8.05 -10.85 -2.98
N PRO A 78 7.89 -12.10 -3.45
CA PRO A 78 8.45 -13.27 -2.76
C PRO A 78 9.97 -13.26 -2.63
N ILE A 79 10.69 -12.76 -3.65
CA ILE A 79 12.15 -12.66 -3.62
C ILE A 79 12.58 -11.70 -2.52
N LEU A 80 11.99 -10.50 -2.48
CA LEU A 80 12.29 -9.47 -1.48
C LEU A 80 11.90 -9.86 -0.05
N GLN A 81 11.09 -10.91 0.15
CA GLN A 81 10.78 -11.45 1.49
C GLN A 81 11.87 -12.41 2.01
N ARG A 82 12.74 -12.93 1.14
CA ARG A 82 13.77 -13.91 1.49
C ARG A 82 15.15 -13.26 1.65
N TRP A 83 16.00 -13.87 2.46
CA TRP A 83 17.41 -13.48 2.56
C TRP A 83 18.14 -13.83 1.25
N PRO A 84 19.03 -12.98 0.70
CA PRO A 84 19.53 -11.70 1.23
C PRO A 84 18.71 -10.48 0.79
N ALA A 85 17.79 -10.63 -0.17
CA ALA A 85 17.02 -9.53 -0.77
C ALA A 85 16.15 -8.78 0.24
N LYS A 86 15.77 -9.40 1.35
CA LYS A 86 15.11 -8.74 2.49
C LYS A 86 15.89 -7.53 3.03
N ARG A 87 17.23 -7.56 2.99
CA ARG A 87 18.07 -6.40 3.39
C ARG A 87 17.84 -5.18 2.52
N LEU A 88 17.56 -5.39 1.24
CA LEU A 88 17.22 -4.29 0.33
C LEU A 88 15.89 -3.65 0.72
N ARG A 89 14.89 -4.46 1.08
CA ARG A 89 13.61 -3.96 1.59
C ARG A 89 13.79 -3.17 2.88
N GLU A 90 14.56 -3.69 3.83
CA GLU A 90 14.83 -2.99 5.10
C GLU A 90 15.51 -1.64 4.87
N LYS A 91 16.51 -1.59 3.98
CA LYS A 91 17.16 -0.33 3.59
C LYS A 91 16.18 0.65 2.95
N ALA A 92 15.35 0.18 2.01
CA ALA A 92 14.34 1.01 1.36
C ALA A 92 13.30 1.56 2.34
N LEU A 93 12.89 0.76 3.33
CA LEU A 93 11.97 1.20 4.39
C LEU A 93 12.60 2.28 5.26
N ASN A 94 13.86 2.14 5.66
CA ASN A 94 14.57 3.16 6.44
C ASN A 94 14.67 4.48 5.67
N THR A 95 15.10 4.41 4.40
CA THR A 95 15.16 5.61 3.54
C THR A 95 13.79 6.25 3.34
N THR A 96 12.72 5.45 3.22
CA THR A 96 11.36 5.98 3.08
C THR A 96 10.93 6.71 4.36
N MET A 97 11.26 6.17 5.54
CA MET A 97 10.98 6.82 6.83
C MET A 97 11.75 8.13 6.98
N GLU A 98 13.03 8.17 6.57
CA GLU A 98 13.81 9.42 6.56
C GLU A 98 13.14 10.51 5.71
N HIS A 99 12.59 10.16 4.55
CA HIS A 99 11.87 11.11 3.69
C HIS A 99 10.54 11.59 4.31
N ILE A 100 9.83 10.71 5.04
CA ILE A 100 8.60 11.07 5.75
C ILE A 100 8.93 12.07 6.87
N HIS A 101 9.92 11.79 7.70
CA HIS A 101 10.35 12.71 8.76
C HIS A 101 10.84 14.04 8.20
N TYR A 102 11.63 14.02 7.13
CA TYR A 102 12.09 15.25 6.49
C TYR A 102 10.93 16.13 6.01
N GLU A 103 9.89 15.54 5.42
CA GLU A 103 8.69 16.29 5.03
C GLU A 103 7.94 16.84 6.25
N ASP A 104 7.75 16.03 7.28
CA ASP A 104 7.08 16.47 8.51
C ASP A 104 7.84 17.66 9.14
N GLU A 105 9.16 17.59 9.27
CA GLU A 105 9.97 18.69 9.81
C GLU A 105 9.89 19.94 8.93
N ASN A 106 10.07 19.79 7.62
CA ASN A 106 10.07 20.92 6.67
C ASN A 106 8.70 21.60 6.56
N SER A 107 7.62 20.85 6.74
CA SER A 107 6.23 21.35 6.68
C SER A 107 5.65 21.71 8.04
N GLN A 108 6.45 21.70 9.11
CA GLN A 108 5.97 21.91 10.48
C GLN A 108 4.80 20.97 10.85
N TYR A 109 4.90 19.72 10.41
CA TYR A 109 3.93 18.65 10.60
C TYR A 109 2.55 18.93 9.99
N ILE A 110 2.44 19.85 9.03
CA ILE A 110 1.22 20.11 8.26
C ILE A 110 1.12 19.13 7.08
N CYS A 111 2.27 18.80 6.48
CA CYS A 111 2.43 18.06 5.23
C CYS A 111 1.76 18.74 4.02
N LEU A 112 1.99 18.18 2.82
CA LEU A 112 1.40 18.69 1.58
C LEU A 112 -0.14 18.58 1.51
N GLY A 113 -0.76 17.68 2.30
CA GLY A 113 -2.21 17.53 2.33
C GLY A 113 -2.69 16.42 3.25
N ALA A 114 -4.01 16.36 3.45
CA ALA A 114 -4.65 15.50 4.45
C ALA A 114 -4.28 14.01 4.32
N VAL A 115 -4.25 13.47 3.11
CA VAL A 115 -3.95 12.05 2.87
C VAL A 115 -2.53 11.71 3.29
N ASN A 116 -1.53 12.50 2.87
CA ASN A 116 -0.15 12.30 3.31
C ASN A 116 -0.06 12.40 4.85
N LYS A 117 -0.75 13.38 5.44
CA LYS A 117 -0.70 13.62 6.89
C LYS A 117 -1.19 12.44 7.73
N VAL A 118 -2.23 11.74 7.26
CA VAL A 118 -2.80 10.59 7.99
C VAL A 118 -1.83 9.41 8.03
N TYR A 119 -1.05 9.18 6.97
CA TYR A 119 -0.13 8.04 6.89
C TYR A 119 1.27 8.32 7.44
N GLY A 120 1.66 9.59 7.60
CA GLY A 120 3.00 9.98 8.08
C GLY A 120 3.22 9.85 9.59
N ARG A 121 2.25 9.33 10.35
CA ARG A 121 2.35 9.13 11.81
C ARG A 121 2.60 7.69 12.20
#